data_AF-A0A841DTF5-F1
#
_entry.id   AF-A0A841DTF5-F1
#
_cell.length_a   1.000
_cell.length_b   1.000
_cell.length_c   1.000
_cell.angle_alpha   90.00
_cell.angle_beta   90.00
_cell.angle_gamma   90.00
#
_symmetry.space_group_name_H-M   'P 1'
#
loop_
_entity.id
_entity.type
_entity.pdbx_description
1 polymer ?
#
loop_
_entity_poly.entity_id
_entity_poly.type
_entity_poly.pdbx_seq_one_letter_code
_entity_poly.pdbx_strand_id
1 'polypeptide(L)'
;MLAHHLNLGLTEEQRARWAALIAQSADPAGLPDDPEFRSAFVAYVEWGTRIALANSQPGATPPPKAPVPHWGWGEAPPYQPS
;
A
#
# COMPACT_ATOMS: atom_id res chain seq x y z
N MET A 1 -4.36 -12.85 1.55
CA MET A 1 -4.23 -11.45 1.99
C MET A 1 -5.52 -10.94 2.65
N LEU A 2 -6.63 -10.74 1.93
CA LEU A 2 -7.87 -10.16 2.49
C LEU A 2 -8.47 -10.95 3.66
N ALA A 3 -8.44 -12.28 3.59
CA ALA A 3 -8.95 -13.14 4.67
C ALA A 3 -8.29 -12.86 6.03
N HIS A 4 -7.01 -12.43 6.04
CA HIS A 4 -6.31 -12.09 7.28
C HIS A 4 -6.76 -10.77 7.91
N HIS A 5 -7.52 -9.95 7.17
CA HIS A 5 -7.98 -8.66 7.65
C HIS A 5 -9.41 -8.72 8.19
N LEU A 6 -10.18 -9.77 7.87
CA LEU A 6 -11.59 -9.90 8.25
C LEU A 6 -11.79 -9.80 9.77
N ASN A 7 -12.82 -9.06 10.19
CA ASN A 7 -13.22 -8.87 11.59
C ASN A 7 -12.14 -8.24 12.50
N LEU A 8 -11.10 -7.63 11.95
CA LEU A 8 -10.10 -6.90 12.76
C LEU A 8 -10.57 -5.50 13.19
N GLY A 9 -11.64 -4.97 12.58
CA GLY A 9 -12.20 -3.67 12.97
C GLY A 9 -11.19 -2.52 12.88
N LEU A 10 -10.38 -2.48 11.82
CA LEU A 10 -9.35 -1.45 11.67
C LEU A 10 -10.00 -0.06 11.63
N THR A 11 -9.31 0.91 12.22
CA THR A 11 -9.69 2.33 12.16
C THR A 11 -8.86 3.07 11.11
N GLU A 12 -9.34 4.24 10.68
CA GLU A 12 -8.57 5.11 9.77
C GLU A 12 -7.25 5.56 10.39
N GLU A 13 -7.22 5.80 11.71
CA GLU A 13 -6.00 6.15 12.45
C GLU A 13 -4.95 5.02 12.39
N GLN A 14 -5.38 3.77 12.63
CA GLN A 14 -4.50 2.60 12.52
C GLN A 14 -3.99 2.42 11.09
N ARG A 15 -4.86 2.60 10.10
CA ARG A 15 -4.48 2.55 8.67
C ARG A 15 -3.41 3.58 8.33
N ALA A 16 -3.66 4.85 8.68
CA ALA A 16 -2.74 5.96 8.42
C ALA A 16 -1.40 5.75 9.15
N ARG A 17 -1.44 5.31 10.41
CA ARG A 17 -0.23 5.00 11.19
C ARG A 17 0.58 3.89 10.54
N TRP A 18 -0.07 2.82 10.09
CA TRP A 18 0.61 1.72 9.41
C TRP A 18 1.26 2.16 8.10
N ALA A 19 0.54 2.92 7.26
CA ALA A 19 1.08 3.44 6.01
C ALA A 19 2.31 4.34 6.22
N ALA A 20 2.25 5.22 7.23
CA ALA A 20 3.37 6.08 7.58
C ALA A 20 4.60 5.27 8.05
N LEU A 21 4.39 4.21 8.84
CA LEU A 21 5.47 3.33 9.29
C LEU A 21 6.12 2.55 8.14
N ILE A 22 5.31 2.06 7.19
CA ILE A 22 5.84 1.40 6.00
C ILE A 22 6.68 2.37 5.15
N ALA A 23 6.19 3.58 4.92
CA ALA A 23 6.96 4.60 4.20
C ALA A 23 8.30 4.90 4.90
N GLN A 24 8.29 5.07 6.23
CA GLN A 24 9.50 5.30 7.02
C GLN A 24 10.46 4.11 7.02
N SER A 25 9.95 2.88 6.88
CA SER A 25 10.78 1.67 6.82
C SER A 25 11.48 1.47 5.47
N ALA A 26 11.14 2.26 4.45
CA ALA A 26 11.67 2.07 3.10
C ALA A 26 13.19 2.31 3.04
N ASP A 27 13.71 3.36 3.70
CA ASP A 27 15.15 3.64 3.72
C ASP A 27 15.93 2.60 4.57
N PRO A 28 15.53 2.28 5.82
CA PRO A 28 16.20 1.26 6.60
C PRO A 28 16.17 -0.13 5.95
N ALA A 29 15.17 -0.43 5.13
CA ALA A 29 15.06 -1.67 4.37
C ALA A 29 15.92 -1.68 3.09
N GLY A 30 16.58 -0.56 2.75
CA GLY A 30 17.41 -0.44 1.54
C GLY A 30 16.61 -0.43 0.24
N LEU A 31 15.34 0.01 0.28
CA LEU A 31 14.53 0.14 -0.94
C LEU A 31 15.02 1.35 -1.78
N PRO A 32 14.88 1.31 -3.13
CA PRO A 32 15.33 2.38 -4.02
C PRO A 32 14.82 3.75 -3.60
N ASP A 33 15.70 4.75 -3.59
CA ASP A 33 15.42 6.12 -3.15
C ASP A 33 15.02 7.06 -4.29
N ASP A 34 14.98 6.56 -5.52
CA ASP A 34 14.57 7.34 -6.68
C ASP A 34 13.08 7.80 -6.56
N PRO A 35 12.76 9.06 -6.88
CA PRO A 35 11.42 9.62 -6.71
C PRO A 35 10.32 8.81 -7.40
N GLU A 36 10.65 8.24 -8.54
CA GLU A 36 9.81 7.40 -9.39
C GLU A 36 9.34 6.13 -8.65
N PHE A 37 10.28 5.36 -8.07
CA PHE A 37 9.97 4.23 -7.20
C PHE A 37 9.19 4.67 -5.97
N ARG A 38 9.64 5.75 -5.30
CA ARG A 38 9.02 6.23 -4.05
C ARG A 38 7.54 6.61 -4.25
N SER A 39 7.22 7.24 -5.38
CA SER A 39 5.84 7.55 -5.77
C SER A 39 4.99 6.28 -5.95
N ALA A 40 5.49 5.31 -6.73
CA ALA A 40 4.79 4.04 -6.95
C ALA A 40 4.57 3.25 -5.66
N PHE A 41 5.59 3.19 -4.80
CA PHE A 41 5.54 2.49 -3.53
C PHE A 41 4.45 3.06 -2.60
N VAL A 42 4.40 4.39 -2.45
CA VAL A 42 3.36 5.06 -1.65
C VAL A 42 1.96 4.80 -2.22
N ALA A 43 1.80 4.89 -3.56
CA ALA A 43 0.52 4.64 -4.21
C ALA A 43 0.02 3.20 -3.98
N TYR A 44 0.91 2.21 -4.08
CA TYR A 44 0.58 0.80 -3.79
C TYR A 44 0.16 0.60 -2.34
N VAL A 45 0.91 1.16 -1.39
CA VAL A 45 0.62 1.08 0.05
C VAL A 45 -0.73 1.72 0.38
N GLU A 46 -1.01 2.90 -0.15
CA GLU A 46 -2.29 3.58 0.04
C GLU A 46 -3.46 2.74 -0.48
N TRP A 47 -3.35 2.21 -1.71
CA TRP A 47 -4.35 1.34 -2.30
C TRP A 47 -4.60 0.09 -1.44
N GLY A 48 -3.53 -0.62 -1.05
CA GLY A 48 -3.64 -1.86 -0.28
C GLY A 48 -4.26 -1.65 1.11
N THR A 49 -3.87 -0.56 1.79
CA THR A 49 -4.37 -0.27 3.14
C THR A 49 -5.84 0.14 3.16
N ARG A 50 -6.34 0.83 2.12
CA ARG A 50 -7.79 1.12 2.00
C ARG A 50 -8.61 -0.15 1.82
N ILE A 51 -8.10 -1.11 1.05
CA ILE A 51 -8.75 -2.41 0.88
C ILE A 51 -8.74 -3.19 2.20
N ALA A 52 -7.63 -3.19 2.94
CA ALA A 52 -7.54 -3.80 4.25
C ALA A 52 -8.56 -3.20 5.23
N LEU A 53 -8.65 -1.87 5.30
CA LEU A 53 -9.61 -1.16 6.15
C LEU A 53 -11.06 -1.56 5.82
N ALA A 54 -11.44 -1.49 4.54
CA ALA A 54 -12.79 -1.82 4.09
C ALA A 54 -13.18 -3.27 4.42
N ASN A 55 -12.23 -4.19 4.27
CA ASN A 55 -12.48 -5.62 4.53
C ASN A 55 -12.34 -6.02 6.01
N SER A 56 -11.85 -5.12 6.86
CA SER A 56 -11.72 -5.42 8.29
C SER A 56 -13.01 -5.29 9.09
N GLN A 57 -14.03 -4.67 8.50
CA GLN A 57 -15.29 -4.40 9.19
C GLN A 57 -16.08 -5.69 9.45
N PRO A 58 -16.83 -5.77 10.56
CA PRO A 58 -17.72 -6.91 10.83
C PRO A 58 -18.69 -7.17 9.68
N GLY A 59 -18.75 -8.42 9.23
CA GLY A 59 -19.65 -8.83 8.14
C GLY A 59 -19.19 -8.46 6.73
N ALA A 60 -17.95 -7.98 6.55
CA ALA A 60 -17.39 -7.75 5.22
C ALA A 60 -17.33 -9.06 4.40
N THR A 61 -17.72 -8.97 3.13
CA THR A 61 -17.76 -10.10 2.17
C THR A 61 -16.96 -9.77 0.90
N PRO A 62 -15.61 -9.68 0.98
CA PRO A 62 -14.79 -9.40 -0.19
C PRO A 62 -15.02 -10.42 -1.31
N PRO A 63 -14.97 -9.99 -2.58
CA PRO A 63 -14.93 -10.93 -3.68
C PRO A 63 -13.66 -11.80 -3.58
N PRO A 64 -13.72 -13.09 -3.93
CA PRO A 64 -12.56 -13.98 -3.85
C PRO A 64 -11.38 -13.53 -4.73
N LYS A 65 -11.68 -12.77 -5.79
CA LYS A 65 -10.71 -12.16 -6.69
C LYS A 65 -11.14 -10.73 -7.00
N ALA A 66 -10.19 -9.81 -6.90
CA ALA A 66 -10.33 -8.43 -7.35
C ALA A 66 -9.15 -8.12 -8.28
N PRO A 67 -9.34 -7.27 -9.30
CA PRO A 67 -8.22 -6.81 -10.11
C PRO A 67 -7.22 -6.06 -9.22
N VAL A 68 -5.94 -6.46 -9.31
CA VAL A 68 -4.83 -5.78 -8.67
C VAL A 68 -4.22 -4.86 -9.73
N PRO A 69 -4.14 -3.54 -9.50
CA PRO A 69 -3.44 -2.66 -10.42
C PRO A 69 -1.98 -3.08 -10.57
N HIS A 70 -1.38 -2.72 -11.69
CA HIS A 70 0.07 -2.84 -11.87
C HIS A 70 0.67 -1.44 -11.76
N TRP A 71 1.72 -1.32 -10.96
CA TRP A 71 2.48 -0.09 -10.84
C TRP A 71 3.79 -0.26 -11.62
N GLY A 72 4.08 0.73 -12.46
CA GLY A 72 5.43 0.92 -12.99
C GLY A 72 6.33 1.61 -11.96
N TRP A 73 7.42 2.19 -12.45
CA TRP A 73 8.31 3.06 -11.66
C TRP A 73 7.68 4.46 -11.51
N GLY A 74 6.42 4.55 -11.11
CA GLY A 74 5.67 5.80 -11.13
C GLY A 74 5.27 6.25 -12.55
N GLU A 75 4.73 7.46 -12.66
CA GLU A 75 4.32 8.06 -13.94
C GLU A 75 5.53 8.54 -14.77
N ALA A 76 6.60 8.96 -14.10
CA ALA A 76 7.84 9.36 -14.75
C ALA A 76 8.82 8.17 -14.77
N PRO A 77 9.58 7.95 -15.85
CA PRO A 77 10.64 6.94 -15.86
C PRO A 77 11.81 7.36 -14.95
N PRO A 78 12.60 6.40 -14.41
CA PRO A 78 13.74 6.71 -13.54
C PRO A 78 14.69 7.71 -14.18
N TYR A 79 15.14 8.70 -13.41
CA TYR A 79 16.15 9.64 -13.86
C TYR A 79 17.46 8.94 -14.26
N GLN A 80 17.99 9.27 -15.43
CA GLN A 80 19.29 8.80 -15.91
C GLN A 80 20.27 9.99 -15.94
N PRO A 81 21.24 10.06 -15.00
CA PRO A 81 22.27 11.09 -15.06
C PRO A 81 23.16 10.91 -16.30
N SER A 82 23.42 12.02 -17.00
CA SER A 82 24.35 12.10 -18.14
C SER A 82 25.82 12.01 -17.72
#